data_AF-A0A1M3KKF4-F1
#
_entry.id   AF-A0A1M3KKF4-F1
#
_cell.length_a   1.000
_cell.length_b   1.000
_cell.length_c   1.000
_cell.angle_alpha   90.00
_cell.angle_beta   90.00
_cell.angle_gamma   90.00
#
_symmetry.space_group_name_H-M   'P 1'
#
loop_
_entity.id
_entity.type
_entity.pdbx_description
1 polymer ?
#
loop_
_entity_poly.entity_id
_entity_poly.type
_entity_poly.pdbx_seq_one_letter_code
_entity_poly.pdbx_strand_id
1 'polypeptide(L)'
;MTLQKLARELDETARQTAAMVDGITDALAVLGDRNLNAEQRTKQAVAMIVSALQGQDRIEQRCQNMALAVRQFALLPPTAPDSDYEEIWANLVLDELRVPTLSGIAASQSTGEVDLF
;
A
#
# COMPACT_ATOMS: atom_id res chain seq x y z
N MET A 1 -20.33 -12.83 -0.93
CA MET A 1 -19.42 -12.08 -0.03
C MET A 1 -18.07 -11.73 -0.71
N THR A 2 -17.55 -12.59 -1.56
CA THR A 2 -16.27 -12.42 -2.27
C THR A 2 -16.13 -11.19 -3.15
N LEU A 3 -17.14 -10.84 -3.96
CA LEU A 3 -17.09 -9.63 -4.79
C LEU A 3 -17.07 -8.35 -3.95
N GLN A 4 -17.72 -8.34 -2.79
CA GLN A 4 -17.68 -7.21 -1.86
C GLN A 4 -16.29 -7.06 -1.24
N LYS A 5 -15.63 -8.18 -0.90
CA LYS A 5 -14.23 -8.17 -0.42
C LYS A 5 -13.28 -7.65 -1.50
N LEU A 6 -13.41 -8.14 -2.74
CA LEU A 6 -12.63 -7.64 -3.87
C LEU A 6 -12.84 -6.13 -4.09
N ALA A 7 -14.08 -5.65 -4.04
CA ALA A 7 -14.37 -4.22 -4.19
C ALA A 7 -13.68 -3.37 -3.12
N ARG A 8 -13.72 -3.81 -1.84
CA ARG A 8 -13.00 -3.15 -0.75
C ARG A 8 -11.48 -3.13 -0.95
N GLU A 9 -10.92 -4.23 -1.45
CA GLU A 9 -9.50 -4.29 -1.74
C GLU A 9 -9.11 -3.32 -2.86
N LEU A 10 -9.91 -3.22 -3.92
CA LEU A 10 -9.71 -2.25 -5.00
C LEU A 10 -9.84 -0.80 -4.52
N ASP A 11 -10.85 -0.48 -3.71
CA ASP A 11 -11.04 0.87 -3.14
C ASP A 11 -9.84 1.31 -2.31
N GLU A 12 -9.32 0.41 -1.47
CA GLU A 12 -8.16 0.70 -0.64
C GLU A 12 -6.88 0.81 -1.47
N THR A 13 -6.75 0.06 -2.58
CA THR A 13 -5.62 0.21 -3.51
C THR A 13 -5.67 1.57 -4.21
N ALA A 14 -6.86 2.03 -4.61
CA ALA A 14 -7.05 3.35 -5.16
C ALA A 14 -6.69 4.45 -4.15
N ARG A 15 -7.12 4.28 -2.88
CA ARG A 15 -6.80 5.20 -1.78
C ARG A 15 -5.29 5.31 -1.55
N GLN A 16 -4.59 4.17 -1.47
CA GLN A 16 -3.14 4.14 -1.24
C GLN A 16 -2.37 4.74 -2.42
N THR A 17 -2.84 4.50 -3.65
CA THR A 17 -2.25 5.11 -4.85
C THR A 17 -2.40 6.63 -4.84
N ALA A 18 -3.58 7.14 -4.46
CA ALA A 18 -3.80 8.58 -4.30
C ALA A 18 -2.87 9.17 -3.23
N ALA A 19 -2.79 8.55 -2.04
CA ALA A 19 -1.93 9.01 -0.96
C ALA A 19 -0.43 9.02 -1.35
N MET A 20 0.03 8.05 -2.14
CA MET A 20 1.38 8.06 -2.70
C MET A 20 1.60 9.27 -3.61
N VAL A 21 0.68 9.55 -4.52
CA VAL A 21 0.77 10.70 -5.45
C VAL A 21 0.72 12.03 -4.68
N ASP A 22 -0.12 12.13 -3.66
CA ASP A 22 -0.20 13.30 -2.78
C ASP A 22 1.13 13.53 -2.07
N GLY A 23 1.75 12.49 -1.50
CA GLY A 23 3.06 12.60 -0.85
C GLY A 23 4.18 13.05 -1.79
N ILE A 24 4.15 12.63 -3.07
CA ILE A 24 5.07 13.14 -4.09
C ILE A 24 4.79 14.61 -4.41
N THR A 25 3.51 14.98 -4.54
CA THR A 25 3.09 16.36 -4.83
C THR A 25 3.52 17.31 -3.72
N ASP A 26 3.34 16.90 -2.46
CA ASP A 26 3.78 17.67 -1.29
C ASP A 26 5.31 17.82 -1.26
N ALA A 27 6.04 16.78 -1.63
CA ALA A 27 7.51 16.85 -1.71
C ALA A 27 7.98 17.84 -2.80
N LEU A 28 7.29 17.86 -3.95
CA LEU A 28 7.55 18.85 -5.01
C LEU A 28 7.24 20.28 -4.54
N ALA A 29 6.19 20.47 -3.75
CA ALA A 29 5.88 21.77 -3.15
C ALA A 29 7.00 22.23 -2.20
N VAL A 30 7.57 21.34 -1.38
CA VAL A 30 8.74 21.63 -0.53
C VAL A 30 9.96 22.03 -1.34
N LEU A 31 10.24 21.37 -2.46
CA LEU A 31 11.35 21.78 -3.36
C LEU A 31 11.15 23.20 -3.93
N GLY A 32 9.89 23.58 -4.15
CA GLY A 32 9.51 24.91 -4.62
C GLY A 32 9.56 26.01 -3.56
N ASP A 33 9.62 25.68 -2.26
CA ASP A 33 9.51 26.64 -1.17
C ASP A 33 10.76 27.52 -1.02
N ARG A 34 10.67 28.78 -1.45
CA ARG A 34 11.78 29.73 -1.39
C ARG A 34 12.11 30.21 0.03
N ASN A 35 11.26 29.92 1.02
CA ASN A 35 11.52 30.25 2.41
C ASN A 35 12.52 29.29 3.06
N LEU A 36 12.69 28.10 2.48
CA LEU A 36 13.65 27.09 2.94
C LEU A 36 14.96 27.22 2.16
N ASN A 37 16.08 27.02 2.86
CA ASN A 37 17.37 26.94 2.20
C ASN A 37 17.46 25.66 1.32
N ALA A 38 18.36 25.66 0.33
CA ALA A 38 18.39 24.60 -0.68
C ALA A 38 18.66 23.20 -0.09
N GLU A 39 19.48 23.11 0.96
CA GLU A 39 19.80 21.85 1.63
C GLU A 39 18.58 21.31 2.38
N GLN A 40 17.88 22.16 3.13
CA GLN A 40 16.66 21.81 3.85
C GLN A 40 15.56 21.31 2.92
N ARG A 41 15.31 22.04 1.82
CA ARG A 41 14.33 21.62 0.80
C ARG A 41 14.64 20.24 0.26
N THR A 42 15.90 20.03 -0.14
CA THR A 42 16.34 18.76 -0.74
C THR A 42 16.18 17.62 0.26
N LYS A 43 16.67 17.79 1.49
CA LYS A 43 16.61 16.75 2.52
C LYS A 43 15.17 16.38 2.87
N GLN A 44 14.30 17.37 3.06
CA GLN A 44 12.90 17.13 3.42
C GLN A 44 12.12 16.49 2.27
N ALA A 45 12.26 17.01 1.04
CA ALA A 45 11.58 16.45 -0.12
C ALA A 45 12.03 15.01 -0.41
N VAL A 46 13.33 14.69 -0.29
CA VAL A 46 13.83 13.32 -0.45
C VAL A 46 13.19 12.38 0.57
N ALA A 47 13.09 12.78 1.84
CA ALA A 47 12.45 11.96 2.87
C ALA A 47 10.96 11.69 2.55
N MET A 48 10.23 12.71 2.10
CA MET A 48 8.82 12.60 1.71
C MET A 48 8.65 11.70 0.48
N ILE A 49 9.49 11.86 -0.55
CA ILE A 49 9.47 11.01 -1.75
C ILE A 49 9.73 9.55 -1.39
N VAL A 50 10.75 9.28 -0.57
CA VAL A 50 11.07 7.92 -0.12
C VAL A 50 9.89 7.32 0.63
N SER A 51 9.28 8.08 1.56
CA SER A 51 8.11 7.62 2.31
C SER A 51 6.91 7.33 1.39
N ALA A 52 6.64 8.18 0.40
CA ALA A 52 5.56 7.98 -0.56
C ALA A 52 5.81 6.72 -1.41
N LEU A 53 7.03 6.57 -1.94
CA LEU A 53 7.40 5.43 -2.79
C LEU A 53 7.40 4.09 -2.05
N GLN A 54 7.62 4.06 -0.74
CA GLN A 54 7.45 2.83 0.05
C GLN A 54 6.02 2.27 -0.02
N GLY A 55 5.02 3.11 -0.26
CA GLY A 55 3.64 2.68 -0.51
C GLY A 55 3.49 1.87 -1.81
N GLN A 56 4.36 2.08 -2.80
CA GLN A 56 4.27 1.43 -4.11
C GLN A 56 4.47 -0.08 -4.05
N ASP A 57 5.42 -0.55 -3.22
CA ASP A 57 5.65 -1.99 -3.03
C ASP A 57 4.40 -2.68 -2.47
N ARG A 58 3.74 -2.05 -1.49
CA ARG A 58 2.51 -2.56 -0.88
C ARG A 58 1.36 -2.59 -1.87
N ILE A 59 1.21 -1.54 -2.69
CA ILE A 59 0.22 -1.48 -3.77
C ILE A 59 0.45 -2.61 -4.77
N GLU A 60 1.70 -2.86 -5.17
CA GLU A 60 2.06 -3.91 -6.12
C GLU A 60 1.70 -5.31 -5.57
N GLN A 61 2.15 -5.63 -4.36
CA GLN A 61 1.85 -6.90 -3.70
C GLN A 61 0.34 -7.13 -3.57
N ARG A 62 -0.40 -6.10 -3.17
CA ARG A 62 -1.86 -6.19 -3.05
C ARG A 62 -2.56 -6.46 -4.38
N CYS A 63 -2.11 -5.80 -5.45
CA CYS A 63 -2.59 -6.09 -6.81
C CYS A 63 -2.30 -7.53 -7.22
N GLN A 64 -1.09 -8.03 -6.94
CA GLN A 64 -0.70 -9.41 -7.25
C GLN A 64 -1.56 -10.43 -6.48
N ASN A 65 -1.79 -10.19 -5.19
CA ASN A 65 -2.62 -11.02 -4.33
C ASN A 65 -4.09 -11.06 -4.80
N MET A 66 -4.68 -9.90 -5.09
CA MET A 66 -6.03 -9.83 -5.66
C MET A 66 -6.11 -10.59 -6.98
N ALA A 67 -5.12 -10.41 -7.87
CA ALA A 67 -5.11 -11.08 -9.16
C ALA A 67 -4.99 -12.61 -9.01
N LEU A 68 -4.20 -13.09 -8.05
CA LEU A 68 -4.09 -14.52 -7.73
C LEU A 68 -5.43 -15.07 -7.21
N ALA A 69 -6.04 -14.39 -6.25
CA ALA A 69 -7.33 -14.80 -5.68
C ALA A 69 -8.43 -14.86 -6.74
N VAL A 70 -8.54 -13.83 -7.58
CA VAL A 70 -9.53 -13.78 -8.66
C VAL A 70 -9.33 -14.90 -9.69
N ARG A 71 -8.07 -15.24 -10.02
CA ARG A 71 -7.76 -16.40 -10.88
C ARG A 71 -8.22 -17.70 -10.24
N GLN A 72 -8.02 -17.87 -8.93
CA GLN A 72 -8.48 -19.06 -8.21
C GLN A 72 -10.00 -19.13 -8.12
N PHE A 73 -10.69 -18.00 -7.88
CA PHE A 73 -12.15 -17.94 -7.92
C PHE A 73 -12.73 -18.36 -9.27
N ALA A 74 -12.08 -17.95 -10.37
CA ALA A 74 -12.52 -18.31 -11.72
C ALA A 74 -12.41 -19.81 -12.03
N LEU A 75 -11.63 -20.57 -11.24
CA LEU A 75 -11.48 -22.02 -11.39
C LEU A 75 -12.48 -22.81 -10.53
N LEU A 76 -13.17 -22.16 -9.59
CA LEU A 76 -14.15 -22.82 -8.73
C LEU A 76 -15.41 -23.20 -9.52
N PRO A 77 -16.00 -24.38 -9.26
CA PRO A 77 -17.27 -24.74 -9.87
C PRO A 77 -18.39 -23.78 -9.39
N PRO A 78 -19.47 -23.59 -10.16
CA PRO A 78 -20.60 -22.75 -9.75
C PRO A 78 -21.28 -23.20 -8.45
N THR A 79 -21.06 -24.45 -8.04
CA THR A 79 -21.58 -25.07 -6.81
C THR A 79 -20.61 -24.99 -5.64
N ALA A 80 -19.45 -24.33 -5.78
CA ALA A 80 -18.47 -24.20 -4.72
C ALA A 80 -19.09 -23.48 -3.51
N PRO A 81 -18.93 -24.04 -2.29
CA PRO A 81 -19.38 -23.36 -1.07
C PRO A 81 -18.57 -22.09 -0.81
N ASP A 82 -19.16 -21.14 -0.07
CA ASP A 82 -18.50 -19.88 0.30
C ASP A 82 -17.17 -20.11 1.07
N SER A 83 -17.03 -21.24 1.76
CA SER A 83 -15.82 -21.63 2.50
C SER A 83 -14.58 -21.75 1.60
N ASP A 84 -14.74 -22.24 0.37
CA ASP A 84 -13.61 -22.42 -0.57
C ASP A 84 -13.05 -21.05 -0.97
N TYR A 85 -13.93 -20.05 -1.10
CA TYR A 85 -13.52 -18.69 -1.38
C TYR A 85 -12.87 -18.01 -0.18
N GLU A 86 -13.35 -18.27 1.05
CA GLU A 86 -12.74 -17.77 2.28
C GLU A 86 -11.33 -18.33 2.48
N GLU A 87 -11.12 -19.61 2.19
CA GLU A 87 -9.82 -20.26 2.26
C GLU A 87 -8.82 -19.65 1.27
N ILE A 88 -9.23 -19.43 0.01
CA ILE A 88 -8.41 -18.72 -0.98
C ILE A 88 -7.98 -17.35 -0.45
N TRP A 89 -8.90 -16.59 0.15
CA TRP A 89 -8.57 -15.29 0.74
C TRP A 89 -7.63 -15.38 1.94
N ALA A 90 -7.80 -16.39 2.80
CA ALA A 90 -7.00 -16.57 4.01
C ALA A 90 -5.54 -16.96 3.71
N ASN A 91 -5.30 -17.58 2.56
CA ASN A 91 -3.97 -18.02 2.13
C ASN A 91 -3.16 -16.94 1.39
N LEU A 92 -3.69 -15.73 1.21
CA LEU A 92 -2.93 -14.61 0.65
C LEU A 92 -2.01 -14.01 1.71
N VAL A 93 -0.71 -14.00 1.44
CA VAL A 93 0.30 -13.39 2.33
C VAL A 93 0.52 -11.93 1.91
N LEU A 94 0.39 -11.00 2.86
CA LEU A 94 0.88 -9.62 2.72
C LEU A 94 2.34 -9.62 3.17
N ASP A 95 3.27 -9.70 2.24
CA ASP A 95 4.70 -9.79 2.57
C ASP A 95 5.34 -8.42 2.80
N GLU A 96 6.45 -8.40 3.53
CA GLU A 96 7.16 -7.19 3.95
C GLU A 96 7.75 -6.39 2.75
N LEU A 97 8.03 -5.09 2.95
CA LEU A 97 8.52 -4.15 1.93
C LEU A 97 9.70 -4.72 1.10
N ARG A 98 9.73 -4.50 -0.23
CA ARG A 98 10.78 -5.03 -1.14
C ARG A 98 12.17 -4.47 -0.85
N VAL A 99 12.27 -3.35 -0.14
CA VAL A 99 13.55 -2.72 0.23
C VAL A 99 13.73 -2.77 1.75
N PRO A 100 14.50 -3.75 2.28
CA PRO A 100 14.68 -3.93 3.73
C PRO A 100 15.26 -2.70 4.45
N THR A 101 16.13 -1.94 3.77
CA THR A 101 16.75 -0.71 4.33
C THR A 101 15.78 0.45 4.53
N LEU A 102 14.59 0.37 3.93
CA LEU A 102 13.53 1.38 4.01
C LEU A 102 12.44 1.01 5.05
N SER A 103 12.42 -0.24 5.51
CA SER A 103 11.47 -0.76 6.50
C SER A 103 11.54 -0.04 7.86
N GLY A 104 12.73 0.42 8.27
CA GLY A 104 12.95 1.08 9.56
C GLY A 104 12.70 2.59 9.62
N ILE A 105 12.53 3.27 8.48
CA ILE A 105 12.33 4.74 8.47
C ILE A 105 10.87 5.08 8.78
N ALA A 106 9.93 4.24 8.33
CA ALA A 106 8.49 4.42 8.54
C ALA A 106 8.02 4.07 9.98
N ALA A 107 8.71 3.16 10.69
CA ALA A 107 8.39 2.81 12.07
C ALA A 107 8.60 3.97 13.08
N SER A 108 9.24 5.06 12.65
CA SER A 108 9.56 6.21 13.50
C SER A 108 8.59 7.39 13.39
N GLN A 109 7.56 7.32 12.54
CA GLN A 109 6.48 8.31 12.59
C GLN A 109 5.50 7.93 13.70
N SER A 110 5.91 8.26 14.93
CA SER A 110 5.07 8.28 16.11
C SER A 110 3.89 9.25 15.90
N THR A 111 2.70 8.72 15.72
CA THR A 111 1.48 9.34 16.26
C THR A 111 0.55 8.21 16.66
N GLY A 112 0.13 8.26 17.93
CA GLY A 112 -0.22 7.10 18.74
C GLY A 112 -1.42 6.27 18.28
N GLU A 113 -1.37 5.00 18.70
CA GLU A 113 -2.42 3.99 18.70
C GLU A 113 -2.90 3.60 17.27
N VAL A 114 -2.85 2.34 16.86
CA VAL A 114 -3.48 1.19 17.50
C VAL A 114 -2.71 -0.09 17.17
N ASP A 115 -2.38 -0.82 18.23
CA ASP A 115 -2.14 -2.26 18.23
C ASP A 115 -3.50 -2.94 18.06
N LEU A 116 -3.67 -3.84 17.08
CA LEU A 116 -4.52 -5.05 17.15
C LEU A 116 -4.60 -5.79 15.79
N PHE A 117 -4.22 -7.06 15.89
CA PHE A 117 -4.27 -8.22 14.95
C PHE A 117 -3.08 -8.39 14.01
#